data_AF-A0A6P5AA45-F1
#
_entry.id   AF-A0A6P5AA45-F1
#
_cell.length_a   1.000
_cell.length_b   1.000
_cell.length_c   1.000
_cell.angle_alpha   90.00
_cell.angle_beta   90.00
_cell.angle_gamma   90.00
#
_symmetry.space_group_name_H-M   'P 1'
#
loop_
_entity.id
_entity.type
_entity.pdbx_description
1 polymer ?
#
loop_
_entity_poly.entity_id
_entity_poly.type
_entity_poly.pdbx_seq_one_letter_code
_entity_poly.pdbx_strand_id
1 'polypeptide(L)'
;MSKWIITASSGCPTGYIAHDGAFYKVYNQSKTYDQAREQCAADGGLLAMPKNKQLDAFLFRLKNALVGPASGYVWFGLSDEHREGEWKWADGTPHNITADWGNWVPYQPEGCAHYYGWISEGWNSMRCDFSNKFICQLAQLCPGKLDGSDYRGNLSVTKSGRTCQRWDSNTPHFHHNYWPGTSGPGTDPDVAENYCRNPDSDETTLWCYTTDPSTRWEYCNNPTCLI
;
A
#
# COMPACT_ATOMS: atom_id res chain seq x y z
N MET A 1 -39.13 16.39 -2.36
CA MET A 1 -38.46 15.33 -3.15
C MET A 1 -37.02 15.77 -3.36
N SER A 2 -36.17 15.47 -2.38
CA SER A 2 -34.80 15.98 -2.35
C SER A 2 -33.86 14.96 -2.96
N LYS A 3 -33.31 15.34 -4.12
CA LYS A 3 -32.34 14.59 -4.91
C LYS A 3 -31.01 14.62 -4.15
N TRP A 4 -30.59 13.51 -3.57
CA TRP A 4 -29.27 13.40 -2.94
C TRP A 4 -28.21 13.37 -4.06
N ILE A 5 -27.59 14.52 -4.32
CA ILE A 5 -26.33 14.59 -5.05
C ILE A 5 -25.28 14.05 -4.08
N ILE A 6 -24.79 12.83 -4.32
CA ILE A 6 -23.61 12.31 -3.63
C ILE A 6 -22.42 13.05 -4.24
N THR A 7 -22.03 14.17 -3.62
CA THR A 7 -20.71 14.75 -3.85
C THR A 7 -19.67 13.72 -3.41
N ALA A 8 -18.78 13.32 -4.32
CA ALA A 8 -17.65 12.47 -4.03
C ALA A 8 -16.92 13.01 -2.79
N SER A 9 -16.89 12.22 -1.72
CA SER A 9 -15.99 12.49 -0.60
C SER A 9 -14.58 12.49 -1.15
N SER A 10 -13.90 13.63 -1.06
CA SER A 10 -12.49 13.80 -1.38
C SER A 10 -11.66 12.70 -0.73
N GLY A 11 -11.17 11.73 -1.52
CA GLY A 11 -10.15 10.79 -1.07
C GLY A 11 -10.24 9.34 -1.58
N CYS A 12 -11.36 8.87 -2.13
CA CYS A 12 -11.45 7.51 -2.68
C CYS A 12 -11.42 7.52 -4.22
N PRO A 13 -10.46 6.83 -4.87
CA PRO A 13 -10.48 6.62 -6.32
C PRO A 13 -11.80 5.98 -6.77
N THR A 14 -12.27 6.31 -7.98
CA THR A 14 -13.58 5.87 -8.46
C THR A 14 -13.70 4.34 -8.48
N GLY A 15 -14.73 3.83 -7.77
CA GLY A 15 -15.01 2.39 -7.68
C GLY A 15 -14.16 1.64 -6.65
N TYR A 16 -13.31 2.34 -5.89
CA TYR A 16 -12.58 1.77 -4.77
C TYR A 16 -13.29 2.02 -3.44
N ILE A 17 -13.09 1.10 -2.50
CA ILE A 17 -13.60 1.14 -1.13
C ILE A 17 -12.42 1.21 -0.17
N ALA A 18 -12.43 2.21 0.71
CA ALA A 18 -11.40 2.38 1.73
C ALA A 18 -11.57 1.37 2.88
N HIS A 19 -10.46 0.79 3.33
CA HIS A 19 -10.38 -0.05 4.52
C HIS A 19 -8.96 0.01 5.09
N ASP A 20 -8.84 0.30 6.39
CA ASP A 20 -7.58 0.29 7.15
C ASP A 20 -6.39 0.96 6.46
N GLY A 21 -6.63 2.13 5.85
CA GLY A 21 -5.58 2.94 5.21
C GLY A 21 -5.25 2.58 3.76
N ALA A 22 -5.93 1.59 3.16
CA ALA A 22 -5.79 1.24 1.75
C ALA A 22 -7.15 1.28 1.03
N PHE A 23 -7.11 1.15 -0.29
CA PHE A 23 -8.28 1.16 -1.14
C PHE A 23 -8.39 -0.14 -1.93
N TYR A 24 -9.58 -0.72 -1.99
CA TYR A 24 -9.82 -2.01 -2.63
C TYR A 24 -10.93 -1.95 -3.67
N LYS A 25 -10.73 -2.63 -4.80
CA LYS A 25 -11.72 -2.71 -5.87
C LYS A 25 -11.79 -4.13 -6.41
N VAL A 26 -13.01 -4.65 -6.53
CA VAL A 26 -13.28 -5.94 -7.15
C VAL A 26 -13.69 -5.72 -8.59
N TYR A 27 -13.00 -6.39 -9.50
CA TYR A 27 -13.32 -6.38 -10.93
C TYR A 27 -14.16 -7.60 -11.28
N ASN A 28 -15.35 -7.35 -11.83
CA ASN A 28 -16.25 -8.41 -12.31
C ASN A 28 -15.94 -8.85 -13.76
N GLN A 29 -14.83 -8.40 -14.35
CA GLN A 29 -14.29 -8.91 -15.61
C GLN A 29 -13.38 -10.10 -15.30
N SER A 30 -13.44 -11.15 -16.13
CA SER A 30 -12.52 -12.28 -15.99
C SER A 30 -11.22 -12.00 -16.74
N LYS A 31 -10.08 -12.19 -16.08
CA LYS A 31 -8.73 -11.99 -16.62
C LYS A 31 -7.79 -13.09 -16.13
N THR A 32 -6.75 -13.41 -16.91
CA THR A 32 -5.64 -14.23 -16.40
C THR A 32 -4.96 -13.51 -15.23
N TYR A 33 -4.17 -14.23 -14.44
CA TYR A 33 -3.48 -13.62 -13.31
C TYR A 33 -2.56 -12.47 -13.76
N ASP A 34 -1.80 -12.68 -14.84
CA ASP A 34 -0.97 -11.63 -15.46
C ASP A 34 -1.78 -10.42 -15.91
N GLN A 35 -2.89 -10.65 -16.62
CA GLN A 35 -3.76 -9.56 -17.10
C GLN A 35 -4.43 -8.83 -15.93
N ALA A 36 -4.71 -9.52 -14.82
CA ALA A 36 -5.25 -8.93 -13.60
C ALA A 36 -4.18 -8.07 -12.90
N ARG A 37 -2.93 -8.55 -12.84
CA ARG A 37 -1.77 -7.79 -12.35
C ARG A 37 -1.55 -6.53 -13.18
N GLU A 38 -1.56 -6.64 -14.51
CA GLU A 38 -1.47 -5.49 -15.43
C GLU A 38 -2.62 -4.49 -15.21
N GLN A 39 -3.84 -4.98 -14.96
CA GLN A 39 -4.97 -4.10 -14.67
C GLN A 39 -4.78 -3.34 -13.36
N CYS A 40 -4.37 -4.02 -12.29
CA CYS A 40 -4.14 -3.36 -11.00
C CYS A 40 -2.97 -2.37 -11.10
N ALA A 41 -1.93 -2.71 -11.87
CA ALA A 41 -0.82 -1.79 -12.15
C ALA A 41 -1.28 -0.56 -12.94
N ALA A 42 -2.18 -0.73 -13.91
CA ALA A 42 -2.79 0.39 -14.65
C ALA A 42 -3.64 1.31 -13.76
N ASP A 43 -4.20 0.78 -12.66
CA ASP A 43 -4.89 1.56 -11.64
C ASP A 43 -3.93 2.22 -10.63
N GLY A 44 -2.62 1.99 -10.76
CA GLY A 44 -1.60 2.51 -9.85
C GLY A 44 -1.40 1.68 -8.57
N GLY A 45 -1.74 0.39 -8.60
CA GLY A 45 -1.56 -0.50 -7.45
C GLY A 45 -1.22 -1.93 -7.84
N LEU A 46 -1.58 -2.86 -6.95
CA LEU A 46 -1.24 -4.28 -7.05
C LEU A 46 -2.49 -5.13 -6.88
N LEU A 47 -2.37 -6.43 -7.17
CA LEU A 47 -3.37 -7.38 -6.68
C LEU A 47 -3.41 -7.34 -5.15
N ALA A 48 -4.61 -7.46 -4.56
CA ALA A 48 -4.81 -7.31 -3.13
C ALA A 48 -4.11 -8.40 -2.32
N MET A 49 -3.50 -8.06 -1.19
CA MET A 49 -2.71 -9.00 -0.38
C MET A 49 -3.34 -9.19 1.00
N PRO A 50 -4.16 -10.23 1.24
CA PRO A 50 -4.80 -10.50 2.54
C PRO A 50 -3.81 -10.98 3.62
N LYS A 51 -2.88 -10.13 4.03
CA LYS A 51 -1.76 -10.47 4.94
C LYS A 51 -2.15 -10.66 6.42
N ASN A 52 -3.42 -10.42 6.78
CA ASN A 52 -3.92 -10.65 8.12
C ASN A 52 -5.40 -11.04 8.09
N LYS A 53 -5.88 -11.59 9.21
CA LYS A 53 -7.25 -12.11 9.36
C LYS A 53 -8.34 -11.06 9.13
N GLN A 54 -8.11 -9.84 9.58
CA GLN A 54 -9.08 -8.75 9.49
C GLN A 54 -9.27 -8.32 8.03
N LEU A 55 -8.16 -8.12 7.33
CA LEU A 55 -8.14 -7.76 5.91
C LEU A 55 -8.71 -8.89 5.05
N ASP A 56 -8.32 -10.15 5.31
CA ASP A 56 -8.86 -11.31 4.59
C ASP A 56 -10.38 -11.38 4.66
N ALA A 57 -10.94 -11.24 5.88
CA ALA A 57 -12.38 -11.25 6.09
C ALA A 57 -13.09 -10.07 5.41
N PHE A 58 -12.45 -8.90 5.35
CA PHE A 58 -12.96 -7.74 4.62
C PHE A 58 -13.01 -8.01 3.11
N LEU A 59 -11.93 -8.50 2.50
CA LEU A 59 -11.86 -8.79 1.07
C LEU A 59 -12.86 -9.88 0.67
N PHE A 60 -13.03 -10.90 1.51
CA PHE A 60 -14.03 -11.95 1.28
C PHE A 60 -15.47 -11.40 1.27
N ARG A 61 -15.82 -10.51 2.21
CA ARG A 61 -17.14 -9.84 2.20
C ARG A 61 -17.29 -8.94 0.98
N LEU A 62 -16.24 -8.19 0.63
CA LEU A 62 -16.24 -7.28 -0.49
C LEU A 62 -16.46 -8.02 -1.82
N LYS A 63 -15.75 -9.12 -2.06
CA LYS A 63 -15.95 -9.92 -3.29
C LYS A 63 -17.36 -10.51 -3.33
N ASN A 64 -17.88 -11.07 -2.24
CA ASN A 64 -19.24 -11.62 -2.24
C ASN A 64 -20.30 -10.56 -2.53
N ALA A 65 -20.12 -9.33 -2.04
CA ALA A 65 -21.05 -8.22 -2.30
C ALA A 65 -21.05 -7.76 -3.77
N LEU A 66 -19.90 -7.84 -4.46
CA LEU A 66 -19.74 -7.25 -5.79
C LEU A 66 -19.80 -8.27 -6.94
N VAL A 67 -19.37 -9.51 -6.72
CA VAL A 67 -19.46 -10.58 -7.73
C VAL A 67 -20.55 -11.60 -7.41
N GLY A 68 -20.96 -11.74 -6.15
CA GLY A 68 -21.93 -12.72 -5.67
C GLY A 68 -21.27 -13.94 -5.01
N PRO A 69 -21.96 -14.63 -4.08
CA PRO A 69 -21.37 -15.70 -3.29
C PRO A 69 -21.03 -16.95 -4.10
N ALA A 70 -21.75 -17.22 -5.19
CA ALA A 70 -21.54 -18.37 -6.09
C ALA A 70 -20.68 -18.02 -7.32
N SER A 71 -20.32 -16.75 -7.48
CA SER A 71 -19.61 -16.24 -8.66
C SER A 71 -18.11 -16.37 -8.48
N GLY A 72 -17.61 -17.53 -8.89
CA GLY A 72 -16.29 -17.67 -9.48
C GLY A 72 -15.11 -17.40 -8.57
N TYR A 73 -13.97 -17.93 -8.98
CA TYR A 73 -12.71 -17.69 -8.30
C TYR A 73 -12.34 -16.20 -8.44
N VAL A 74 -11.73 -15.65 -7.39
CA VAL A 74 -11.30 -14.25 -7.37
C VAL A 74 -9.82 -14.19 -7.02
N TRP A 75 -8.99 -13.80 -7.98
CA TRP A 75 -7.55 -13.63 -7.80
C TRP A 75 -7.24 -12.58 -6.73
N PHE A 76 -6.21 -12.88 -5.95
CA PHE A 76 -5.54 -11.94 -5.06
C PHE A 76 -4.02 -12.13 -5.19
N GLY A 77 -3.24 -11.18 -4.69
CA GLY A 77 -1.83 -11.04 -5.00
C GLY A 77 -0.91 -11.99 -4.25
N LEU A 78 -1.04 -13.30 -4.48
CA LEU A 78 -0.18 -14.34 -3.93
C LEU A 78 0.00 -15.44 -4.99
N SER A 79 1.25 -15.78 -5.30
CA SER A 79 1.57 -16.74 -6.36
C SER A 79 2.95 -17.36 -6.15
N ASP A 80 3.18 -18.53 -6.74
CA ASP A 80 4.50 -19.19 -6.77
C ASP A 80 5.05 -19.40 -8.20
N GLU A 81 4.54 -18.62 -9.17
CA GLU A 81 4.92 -18.63 -10.60
C GLU A 81 6.43 -18.61 -10.89
N HIS A 82 7.23 -18.06 -9.97
CA HIS A 82 8.68 -17.97 -10.14
C HIS A 82 9.42 -19.25 -9.74
N ARG A 83 8.89 -19.98 -8.76
CA ARG A 83 9.44 -21.23 -8.26
C ARG A 83 8.38 -21.95 -7.43
N GLU A 84 7.95 -23.11 -7.91
CA GLU A 84 6.96 -23.96 -7.24
C GLU A 84 7.28 -24.14 -5.75
N GLY A 85 6.29 -23.85 -4.89
CA GLY A 85 6.44 -23.91 -3.44
C GLY A 85 7.08 -22.66 -2.78
N GLU A 86 7.61 -21.70 -3.55
CA GLU A 86 8.07 -20.40 -3.05
C GLU A 86 7.03 -19.30 -3.29
N TRP A 87 6.03 -19.27 -2.42
CA TRP A 87 4.97 -18.27 -2.45
C TRP A 87 5.49 -16.86 -2.21
N LYS A 88 5.08 -15.93 -3.08
CA LYS A 88 5.38 -14.50 -2.98
C LYS A 88 4.10 -13.68 -3.14
N TRP A 89 4.01 -12.65 -2.33
CA TRP A 89 3.00 -11.62 -2.45
C TRP A 89 3.26 -10.75 -3.69
N ALA A 90 2.23 -10.04 -4.16
CA ALA A 90 2.35 -9.16 -5.33
C ALA A 90 3.34 -7.99 -5.15
N ASP A 91 3.71 -7.66 -3.92
CA ASP A 91 4.76 -6.70 -3.56
C ASP A 91 6.18 -7.32 -3.55
N GLY A 92 6.28 -8.61 -3.90
CA GLY A 92 7.54 -9.35 -3.94
C GLY A 92 7.99 -9.92 -2.60
N THR A 93 7.30 -9.61 -1.49
CA THR A 93 7.64 -10.19 -0.19
C THR A 93 7.32 -11.69 -0.14
N PRO A 94 8.17 -12.53 0.47
CA PRO A 94 7.90 -13.96 0.59
C PRO A 94 6.72 -14.22 1.54
N HIS A 95 5.96 -15.29 1.28
CA HIS A 95 4.95 -15.81 2.19
C HIS A 95 5.42 -17.14 2.78
N ASN A 96 5.62 -17.17 4.09
CA ASN A 96 5.87 -18.40 4.82
C ASN A 96 4.53 -19.06 5.19
N ILE A 97 4.14 -20.09 4.44
CA ILE A 97 2.88 -20.82 4.62
C ILE A 97 2.67 -21.42 6.04
N THR A 98 3.74 -21.58 6.83
CA THR A 98 3.67 -22.11 8.20
C THR A 98 3.65 -21.05 9.30
N ALA A 99 4.15 -19.85 9.02
CA ALA A 99 4.37 -18.81 10.04
C ALA A 99 3.50 -17.56 9.82
N ASP A 100 3.22 -17.23 8.57
CA ASP A 100 2.40 -16.08 8.22
C ASP A 100 0.90 -16.44 8.25
N TRP A 101 0.06 -15.43 8.36
CA TRP A 101 -1.38 -15.62 8.20
C TRP A 101 -1.70 -16.19 6.81
N GLY A 102 -2.47 -17.29 6.79
CA GLY A 102 -3.01 -17.89 5.59
C GLY A 102 -4.30 -18.63 5.86
N ASN A 103 -5.24 -18.57 4.91
CA ASN A 103 -6.54 -19.22 5.01
C ASN A 103 -6.69 -20.36 3.99
N TRP A 104 -5.59 -21.08 3.74
CA TRP A 104 -5.52 -22.16 2.76
C TRP A 104 -6.47 -23.31 3.10
N VAL A 105 -7.25 -23.78 2.12
CA VAL A 105 -7.99 -25.04 2.24
C VAL A 105 -7.02 -26.24 2.17
N PRO A 106 -7.39 -27.44 2.70
CA PRO A 106 -6.55 -28.62 2.59
C PRO A 106 -6.19 -28.97 1.13
N TYR A 107 -5.01 -29.58 0.96
CA TYR A 107 -4.31 -29.81 -0.32
C TYR A 107 -3.69 -28.53 -0.89
N GLN A 108 -2.36 -28.44 -0.70
CA GLN A 108 -1.58 -27.25 -0.98
C GLN A 108 -1.44 -26.95 -2.48
N PRO A 109 -1.18 -25.69 -2.83
CA PRO A 109 -1.57 -25.14 -4.11
C PRO A 109 -0.39 -25.09 -5.09
N GLU A 110 -0.64 -25.23 -6.40
CA GLU A 110 0.29 -24.88 -7.48
C GLU A 110 -0.24 -23.63 -8.21
N GLY A 111 0.58 -22.60 -8.43
CA GLY A 111 0.26 -21.43 -9.27
C GLY A 111 -0.22 -20.18 -8.53
N CYS A 112 -1.43 -19.71 -8.87
CA CYS A 112 -1.91 -18.39 -8.46
C CYS A 112 -3.06 -18.50 -7.47
N ALA A 113 -3.03 -17.69 -6.41
CA ALA A 113 -3.99 -17.79 -5.32
C ALA A 113 -5.29 -17.04 -5.60
N HIS A 114 -6.41 -17.63 -5.18
CA HIS A 114 -7.74 -17.07 -5.30
C HIS A 114 -8.63 -17.41 -4.10
N TYR A 115 -9.67 -16.60 -3.91
CA TYR A 115 -10.79 -16.97 -3.02
C TYR A 115 -11.62 -18.10 -3.62
N TYR A 116 -12.01 -19.06 -2.78
CA TYR A 116 -12.90 -20.15 -3.16
C TYR A 116 -14.38 -19.70 -3.15
N GLY A 117 -15.17 -20.22 -4.10
CA GLY A 117 -16.50 -19.68 -4.43
C GLY A 117 -17.71 -20.43 -3.88
N TRP A 118 -17.55 -21.50 -3.10
CA TRP A 118 -18.72 -22.38 -2.83
C TRP A 118 -18.91 -22.87 -1.39
N ILE A 119 -17.88 -23.03 -0.55
CA ILE A 119 -18.08 -23.81 0.69
C ILE A 119 -17.25 -23.40 1.93
N SER A 120 -16.38 -22.39 1.83
CA SER A 120 -15.67 -21.82 2.98
C SER A 120 -14.94 -20.55 2.59
N GLU A 121 -14.61 -19.71 3.57
CA GLU A 121 -13.88 -18.44 3.41
C GLU A 121 -12.40 -18.65 2.99
N GLY A 122 -12.06 -19.76 2.35
CA GLY A 122 -10.68 -20.20 2.15
C GLY A 122 -10.00 -19.73 0.86
N TRP A 123 -8.67 -19.78 0.90
CA TRP A 123 -7.78 -19.60 -0.23
C TRP A 123 -7.51 -20.94 -0.89
N ASN A 124 -7.43 -20.93 -2.21
CA ASN A 124 -6.95 -22.04 -3.02
C ASN A 124 -6.06 -21.48 -4.12
N SER A 125 -5.38 -22.32 -4.88
CA SER A 125 -4.74 -21.89 -6.12
C SER A 125 -5.25 -22.66 -7.32
N MET A 126 -4.95 -22.09 -8.46
CA MET A 126 -5.06 -22.77 -9.73
C MET A 126 -4.07 -22.15 -10.72
N ARG A 127 -3.97 -22.76 -11.89
CA ARG A 127 -3.12 -22.25 -12.97
C ARG A 127 -3.43 -20.79 -13.29
N CYS A 128 -2.38 -20.00 -13.42
CA CYS A 128 -2.42 -18.55 -13.60
C CYS A 128 -3.01 -18.12 -14.96
N ASP A 129 -3.05 -19.04 -15.94
CA ASP A 129 -3.64 -18.82 -17.25
C ASP A 129 -5.18 -18.93 -17.28
N PHE A 130 -5.81 -19.31 -16.16
CA PHE A 130 -7.28 -19.25 -16.05
C PHE A 130 -7.79 -17.82 -15.90
N SER A 131 -8.93 -17.55 -16.54
CA SER A 131 -9.57 -16.23 -16.49
C SER A 131 -10.57 -16.14 -15.34
N ASN A 132 -10.22 -15.37 -14.31
CA ASN A 132 -11.03 -15.20 -13.11
C ASN A 132 -11.25 -13.73 -12.76
N LYS A 133 -12.18 -13.47 -11.85
CA LYS A 133 -12.36 -12.12 -11.27
C LYS A 133 -11.15 -11.81 -10.41
N PHE A 134 -10.97 -10.55 -10.00
CA PHE A 134 -9.78 -10.18 -9.23
C PHE A 134 -10.04 -8.97 -8.35
N ILE A 135 -9.22 -8.85 -7.30
CA ILE A 135 -9.24 -7.71 -6.39
C ILE A 135 -7.94 -6.95 -6.54
N CYS A 136 -8.04 -5.66 -6.85
CA CYS A 136 -6.93 -4.74 -6.77
C CYS A 136 -6.91 -4.05 -5.41
N GLN A 137 -5.71 -3.80 -4.90
CA GLN A 137 -5.46 -2.85 -3.83
C GLN A 137 -4.63 -1.69 -4.36
N LEU A 138 -5.04 -0.48 -4.00
CA LEU A 138 -4.15 0.67 -4.01
C LEU A 138 -3.70 0.78 -2.56
N ALA A 139 -2.44 0.46 -2.29
CA ALA A 139 -1.80 0.98 -1.09
C ALA A 139 -2.01 2.49 -1.16
N GLN A 140 -2.50 3.07 -0.06
CA GLN A 140 -2.75 4.48 0.12
C GLN A 140 -2.12 5.32 -1.00
N LEU A 141 -2.91 5.70 -2.02
CA LEU A 141 -2.65 6.99 -2.65
C LEU A 141 -2.74 7.92 -1.46
N CYS A 142 -1.59 8.35 -0.97
CA CYS A 142 -1.47 9.18 0.21
C CYS A 142 -2.62 10.20 0.16
N PRO A 143 -3.39 10.46 1.24
CA PRO A 143 -3.94 11.80 1.40
C PRO A 143 -2.69 12.69 1.51
N GLY A 144 -2.20 13.10 0.34
CA GLY A 144 -0.77 13.12 0.17
C GLY A 144 -0.27 13.28 -1.28
N LYS A 145 0.55 14.29 -1.58
CA LYS A 145 1.32 14.38 -2.83
C LYS A 145 2.36 13.26 -2.88
N LEU A 146 2.65 12.76 -4.09
CA LEU A 146 3.62 11.67 -4.32
C LEU A 146 5.05 12.02 -3.87
N ASP A 147 5.36 13.31 -3.80
CA ASP A 147 6.62 13.86 -3.29
C ASP A 147 6.71 13.79 -1.74
N GLY A 148 5.62 13.50 -1.03
CA GLY A 148 5.57 13.49 0.43
C GLY A 148 5.58 14.87 1.08
N SER A 149 5.34 15.95 0.33
CA SER A 149 5.34 17.35 0.83
C SER A 149 4.25 17.63 1.88
N ASP A 150 3.19 16.83 1.88
CA ASP A 150 2.09 16.86 2.84
C ASP A 150 2.12 15.69 3.83
N TYR A 151 3.22 14.94 3.90
CA TYR A 151 3.44 13.99 4.98
C TYR A 151 3.51 14.73 6.31
N ARG A 152 2.65 14.32 7.26
CA ARG A 152 2.58 14.84 8.63
C ARG A 152 2.76 13.77 9.70
N GLY A 153 3.32 12.62 9.32
CA GLY A 153 3.64 11.55 10.26
C GLY A 153 4.90 11.81 11.09
N ASN A 154 5.22 10.86 11.96
CA ASN A 154 6.25 10.96 13.00
C ASN A 154 7.53 10.15 12.72
N LEU A 155 7.79 9.78 11.46
CA LEU A 155 9.03 9.10 11.10
C LEU A 155 10.22 10.00 11.39
N SER A 156 11.16 9.53 12.21
CA SER A 156 12.33 10.31 12.66
C SER A 156 13.67 9.63 12.38
N VAL A 157 13.68 8.67 11.46
CA VAL A 157 14.85 7.84 11.13
C VAL A 157 14.96 7.67 9.62
N THR A 158 16.19 7.78 9.11
CA THR A 158 16.56 7.67 7.69
C THR A 158 16.55 6.22 7.20
N LYS A 159 16.71 6.01 5.88
CA LYS A 159 16.79 4.66 5.27
C LYS A 159 17.91 3.81 5.87
N SER A 160 19.06 4.41 6.17
CA SER A 160 20.20 3.71 6.78
C SER A 160 20.11 3.57 8.31
N GLY A 161 19.04 4.06 8.95
CA GLY A 161 18.87 3.97 10.40
C GLY A 161 19.44 5.16 11.18
N ARG A 162 19.93 6.22 10.53
CA ARG A 162 20.37 7.44 11.24
C ARG A 162 19.18 8.22 11.79
N THR A 163 19.33 8.71 13.01
CA THR A 163 18.36 9.60 13.66
C THR A 163 18.33 10.95 12.95
N CYS A 164 17.12 11.47 12.72
CA CYS A 164 16.93 12.81 12.19
C CYS A 164 17.25 13.89 13.24
N GLN A 165 17.88 14.96 12.79
CA GLN A 165 18.05 16.22 13.51
C GLN A 165 16.71 16.97 13.52
N ARG A 166 16.41 17.67 14.62
CA ARG A 166 15.24 18.57 14.69
C ARG A 166 15.42 19.75 13.73
N TRP A 167 14.36 20.13 13.02
CA TRP A 167 14.44 21.25 12.07
C TRP A 167 14.55 22.62 12.74
N ASP A 168 14.33 22.70 14.05
CA ASP A 168 14.58 23.90 14.88
C ASP A 168 15.96 23.89 15.56
N SER A 169 16.84 22.94 15.21
CA SER A 169 18.21 22.84 15.72
C SER A 169 19.22 23.18 14.62
N ASN A 170 20.29 23.90 14.96
CA ASN A 170 21.43 24.15 14.06
C ASN A 170 22.63 23.24 14.32
N THR A 171 22.44 22.19 15.12
CA THR A 171 23.50 21.25 15.52
C THR A 171 23.01 19.81 15.31
N PRO A 172 23.83 18.92 14.71
CA PRO A 172 25.19 19.15 14.18
C PRO A 172 25.25 19.97 12.89
N HIS A 173 24.17 20.03 12.10
CA HIS A 173 24.19 20.69 10.80
C HIS A 173 23.44 22.01 10.85
N PHE A 174 24.15 23.10 10.56
CA PHE A 174 23.51 24.41 10.42
C PHE A 174 22.63 24.46 9.17
N HIS A 175 21.40 24.94 9.33
CA HIS A 175 20.43 25.16 8.25
C HIS A 175 19.48 26.31 8.57
N HIS A 176 19.21 27.16 7.57
CA HIS A 176 18.31 28.31 7.71
C HIS A 176 17.16 28.33 6.72
N ASN A 177 17.26 27.57 5.62
CA ASN A 177 16.28 27.59 4.52
C ASN A 177 14.94 26.93 4.86
N TYR A 178 14.91 26.06 5.87
CA TYR A 178 13.76 25.22 6.22
C TYR A 178 13.36 25.39 7.70
N TRP A 179 13.66 26.57 8.27
CA TRP A 179 13.40 26.87 9.66
C TRP A 179 11.89 27.14 9.90
N PRO A 180 11.28 26.58 10.96
CA PRO A 180 9.86 26.79 11.25
C PRO A 180 9.47 28.27 11.36
N GLY A 181 8.42 28.68 10.65
CA GLY A 181 7.90 30.05 10.73
C GLY A 181 8.61 31.09 9.86
N THR A 182 9.51 30.67 8.97
CA THR A 182 10.06 31.53 7.89
C THR A 182 9.16 31.51 6.65
N SER A 183 9.18 32.56 5.83
CA SER A 183 8.38 32.65 4.58
C SER A 183 8.94 31.81 3.41
N GLY A 184 9.69 30.75 3.72
CA GLY A 184 10.30 29.83 2.76
C GLY A 184 9.52 28.53 2.60
N PRO A 185 10.04 27.54 1.85
CA PRO A 185 9.38 26.24 1.67
C PRO A 185 9.11 25.49 3.01
N GLY A 186 9.84 25.85 4.07
CA GLY A 186 9.66 25.34 5.44
C GLY A 186 8.51 25.95 6.25
N THR A 187 7.46 26.52 5.63
CA THR A 187 6.31 27.15 6.32
C THR A 187 5.40 26.18 7.10
N ASP A 188 5.72 24.89 7.16
CA ASP A 188 4.86 23.91 7.80
C ASP A 188 4.86 24.11 9.34
N PRO A 189 3.69 24.36 9.97
CA PRO A 189 3.60 24.67 11.40
C PRO A 189 3.98 23.50 12.32
N ASP A 190 4.07 22.26 11.80
CA ASP A 190 4.41 21.05 12.56
C ASP A 190 5.91 20.67 12.47
N VAL A 191 6.79 21.59 12.06
CA VAL A 191 8.20 21.29 11.69
C VAL A 191 9.20 21.34 12.87
N ALA A 192 8.81 21.77 14.08
CA ALA A 192 9.76 21.88 15.20
C ALA A 192 10.41 20.54 15.63
N GLU A 193 9.81 19.40 15.30
CA GLU A 193 10.31 18.09 15.70
C GLU A 193 11.40 17.53 14.78
N ASN A 194 11.87 16.31 15.03
CA ASN A 194 12.87 15.64 14.20
C ASN A 194 12.26 14.69 13.17
N TYR A 195 11.08 15.02 12.63
CA TYR A 195 10.38 14.16 11.70
C TYR A 195 10.80 14.41 10.26
N CYS A 196 10.81 13.38 9.42
CA CYS A 196 11.08 13.49 7.99
C CYS A 196 10.02 14.36 7.29
N ARG A 197 10.46 15.22 6.38
CA ARG A 197 9.61 16.16 5.62
C ARG A 197 10.13 16.31 4.19
N ASN A 198 9.30 16.90 3.33
CA ASN A 198 9.72 17.43 2.03
C ASN A 198 9.22 18.89 1.91
N PRO A 199 9.91 19.84 2.56
CA PRO A 199 9.49 21.24 2.58
C PRO A 199 9.64 21.92 1.21
N ASP A 200 10.58 21.49 0.37
CA ASP A 200 10.85 22.05 -0.94
C ASP A 200 9.86 21.63 -2.03
N SER A 201 9.02 20.62 -1.78
CA SER A 201 8.14 20.02 -2.79
C SER A 201 8.90 19.63 -4.07
N ASP A 202 10.19 19.27 -3.92
CA ASP A 202 10.97 18.73 -5.01
C ASP A 202 10.43 17.35 -5.38
N GLU A 203 10.71 16.85 -6.59
CA GLU A 203 10.29 15.52 -7.09
C GLU A 203 10.86 14.35 -6.26
N THR A 204 11.61 14.65 -5.21
CA THR A 204 12.21 13.70 -4.28
C THR A 204 11.29 13.37 -3.11
N THR A 205 11.57 12.27 -2.41
CA THR A 205 10.77 11.78 -1.29
C THR A 205 11.19 12.40 0.05
N LEU A 206 10.56 11.97 1.15
CA LEU A 206 10.85 12.43 2.51
C LEU A 206 12.34 12.37 2.84
N TRP A 207 12.84 13.42 3.48
CA TRP A 207 14.22 13.52 3.93
C TRP A 207 14.31 14.24 5.28
N CYS A 208 15.48 14.17 5.90
CA CYS A 208 15.81 14.98 7.07
C CYS A 208 17.31 15.27 7.14
N TYR A 209 17.70 16.30 7.87
CA TYR A 209 19.07 16.42 8.38
C TYR A 209 19.33 15.30 9.38
N THR A 210 20.56 14.78 9.45
CA THR A 210 20.85 13.66 10.38
C THR A 210 21.62 14.14 11.62
N THR A 211 21.59 13.37 12.70
CA THR A 211 22.44 13.64 13.87
C THR A 211 23.90 13.18 13.70
N ASP A 212 24.26 12.58 12.56
CA ASP A 212 25.62 12.16 12.23
C ASP A 212 26.41 13.35 11.66
N PRO A 213 27.51 13.80 12.30
CA PRO A 213 28.31 14.92 11.80
C PRO A 213 28.91 14.71 10.40
N SER A 214 29.06 13.46 9.97
CA SER A 214 29.60 13.11 8.64
C SER A 214 28.54 13.09 7.54
N THR A 215 27.26 12.96 7.89
CA THR A 215 26.15 12.81 6.94
C THR A 215 25.16 13.95 7.14
N ARG A 216 25.28 15.00 6.32
CA ARG A 216 24.48 16.22 6.51
C ARG A 216 22.98 15.98 6.48
N TRP A 217 22.50 15.25 5.49
CA TRP A 217 21.10 14.90 5.31
C TRP A 217 21.01 13.53 4.64
N GLU A 218 19.87 12.88 4.75
CA GLU A 218 19.60 11.61 4.09
C GLU A 218 18.10 11.45 3.84
N TYR A 219 17.74 10.64 2.85
CA TYR A 219 16.37 10.22 2.63
C TYR A 219 15.86 9.34 3.76
N CYS A 220 14.59 9.50 4.05
CA CYS A 220 13.84 8.63 4.92
C CYS A 220 13.16 7.51 4.11
N ASN A 221 12.77 6.45 4.81
CA ASN A 221 11.77 5.55 4.25
C ASN A 221 10.49 6.36 4.01
N ASN A 222 9.82 6.15 2.89
CA ASN A 222 8.49 6.72 2.70
C ASN A 222 7.50 5.76 3.39
N PRO A 223 7.01 6.03 4.61
CA PRO A 223 6.13 5.10 5.31
C PRO A 223 4.76 4.98 4.63
N THR A 224 4.51 5.86 3.67
CA THR A 224 3.31 5.93 2.85
C THR A 224 3.46 5.24 1.48
N CYS A 225 4.63 4.66 1.18
CA CYS A 225 4.84 3.84 -0.01
C CYS A 225 5.81 2.69 0.30
N LEU A 226 5.33 1.69 1.05
CA LEU A 226 5.97 0.37 1.02
C LEU A 226 5.47 -0.31 -0.26
N ILE A 227 6.31 -0.27 -1.29
CA ILE A 227 6.28 -1.24 -2.38
C ILE A 227 6.98 -2.51 -1.87
#